data_AF-F8N7X2-F1
#
_entry.id   AF-F8N7X2-F1
#
_cell.length_a   1.000
_cell.length_b   1.000
_cell.length_c   1.000
_cell.angle_alpha   90.00
_cell.angle_beta   90.00
_cell.angle_gamma   90.00
#
_symmetry.space_group_name_H-M   'P 1'
#
loop_
_entity.id
_entity.type
_entity.pdbx_description
1 polymer ?
#
loop_
_entity_poly.entity_id
_entity_poly.type
_entity_poly.pdbx_seq_one_letter_code
_entity_poly.pdbx_strand_id
1 'polypeptide(L)'
;MITSNIGRKFLKAYNEKYHTQYDGKTFFTYVFFPLFFDHHKYMMTAGNSPFENPKISWEKMLKGQIPFETKDKREHRFEDFINKVENGFLDASVAWGYPASDEREFQTTSSQKTDIDLSIGQEDVYLSWVGAALGVGVQGGMSILFNDSQVWLDTFEGWTFYRKILDGTDLLRGNQINTWNGQWLAHRYDVLMYAADNPMANFSPFDTPKNEILSVAVVPWNNLIVNMARSLKNQQLLGYIYNFGQTNTTVGFIPFFLEKIRRPMQLYRKLFGIQNFKSALKLWGTAVGLRELCRSGAIGLKAMEPKGLKPYMDGKKLPKKARDEKETVTYDVYKTWILAMLNNEQLWDKSQELAKILEQCSVNKDKALSTKARNAVNNVLATNNKRGFIDAITSIVGSLSDPASLCSIVKDVHEMPTDNVPYFLTLVRFQYAAINNK
;
A
#
# COMPACT_ATOMS: atom_id res chain seq x y z
N MET A 1 -18.41 -14.52 -10.37
CA MET A 1 -17.94 -13.13 -10.11
C MET A 1 -16.94 -13.08 -8.97
N ILE A 2 -15.98 -12.15 -9.00
CA ILE A 2 -14.86 -12.06 -8.04
C ILE A 2 -15.35 -11.72 -6.64
N THR A 3 -16.26 -10.75 -6.51
CA THR A 3 -16.90 -10.39 -5.23
C THR A 3 -17.60 -11.60 -4.62
N SER A 4 -18.43 -12.32 -5.38
CA SER A 4 -19.08 -13.56 -4.92
C SER A 4 -18.06 -14.64 -4.54
N ASN A 5 -16.97 -14.81 -5.29
CA ASN A 5 -15.93 -15.79 -4.97
C ASN A 5 -15.19 -15.46 -3.66
N ILE A 6 -14.85 -14.18 -3.45
CA ILE A 6 -14.23 -13.72 -2.21
C ILE A 6 -15.20 -13.90 -1.04
N GLY A 7 -16.48 -13.51 -1.21
CA GLY A 7 -17.51 -13.70 -0.20
C GLY A 7 -17.69 -15.17 0.18
N ARG A 8 -17.71 -16.08 -0.81
CA ARG A 8 -17.78 -17.53 -0.60
C ARG A 8 -16.61 -18.07 0.21
N LYS A 9 -15.38 -17.68 -0.14
CA LYS A 9 -14.17 -18.11 0.57
C LYS A 9 -14.10 -17.53 1.98
N PHE A 10 -14.50 -16.27 2.16
CA PHE A 10 -14.61 -15.66 3.48
C PHE A 10 -15.64 -16.39 4.34
N LEU A 11 -16.84 -16.66 3.83
CA LEU A 11 -17.89 -17.35 4.59
C LEU A 11 -17.42 -18.72 5.08
N LYS A 12 -16.69 -19.46 4.23
CA LYS A 12 -16.05 -20.71 4.63
C LYS A 12 -15.09 -20.50 5.81
N ALA A 13 -14.17 -19.54 5.71
CA ALA A 13 -13.22 -19.23 6.78
C ALA A 13 -13.91 -18.72 8.06
N TYR A 14 -15.01 -17.98 7.93
CA TYR A 14 -15.83 -17.53 9.05
C TYR A 14 -16.47 -18.72 9.78
N ASN A 15 -17.15 -19.60 9.04
CA ASN A 15 -17.77 -20.79 9.59
C ASN A 15 -16.76 -21.69 10.29
N GLU A 16 -15.56 -21.85 9.73
CA GLU A 16 -14.47 -22.59 10.35
C GLU A 16 -13.99 -21.93 11.66
N LYS A 17 -13.79 -20.61 11.69
CA LYS A 17 -13.30 -19.88 12.88
C LYS A 17 -14.32 -19.83 14.02
N TYR A 18 -15.60 -19.62 13.69
CA TYR A 18 -16.67 -19.41 14.68
C TYR A 18 -17.53 -20.66 14.92
N HIS A 19 -17.19 -21.79 14.29
CA HIS A 19 -17.91 -23.06 14.38
C HIS A 19 -19.41 -22.92 14.02
N THR A 20 -19.70 -22.18 12.96
CA THR A 20 -21.05 -21.97 12.43
C THR A 20 -21.27 -22.72 11.11
N GLN A 21 -22.51 -22.77 10.62
CA GLN A 21 -22.88 -23.46 9.37
C GLN A 21 -23.73 -22.57 8.46
N TYR A 22 -23.43 -21.28 8.41
CA TYR A 22 -24.19 -20.36 7.57
C TYR A 22 -23.94 -20.63 6.07
N ASP A 23 -25.00 -20.54 5.28
CA ASP A 23 -24.93 -20.34 3.83
C ASP A 23 -24.95 -18.84 3.48
N GLY A 24 -24.87 -18.50 2.20
CA GLY A 24 -24.85 -17.11 1.75
C GLY A 24 -26.07 -16.30 2.23
N LYS A 25 -27.28 -16.86 2.16
CA LYS A 25 -28.53 -16.18 2.53
C LYS A 25 -28.61 -15.98 4.04
N THR A 26 -28.41 -17.04 4.82
CA THR A 26 -28.49 -17.00 6.28
C THR A 26 -27.39 -16.13 6.89
N PHE A 27 -26.16 -16.16 6.36
CA PHE A 27 -25.12 -15.21 6.79
C PHE A 27 -25.53 -13.77 6.48
N PHE A 28 -26.05 -13.52 5.27
CA PHE A 28 -26.49 -12.19 4.88
C PHE A 28 -27.60 -11.68 5.79
N THR A 29 -28.63 -12.48 6.06
CA THR A 29 -29.79 -12.11 6.87
C THR A 29 -29.45 -11.94 8.34
N TYR A 30 -28.66 -12.83 8.94
CA TYR A 30 -28.49 -12.85 10.40
C TYR A 30 -27.21 -12.17 10.89
N VAL A 31 -26.21 -11.98 10.03
CA VAL A 31 -24.93 -11.37 10.42
C VAL A 31 -24.70 -10.07 9.65
N PHE A 32 -24.77 -10.11 8.32
CA PHE A 32 -24.38 -8.97 7.50
C PHE A 32 -25.39 -7.83 7.54
N PHE A 33 -26.68 -8.11 7.30
CA PHE A 33 -27.73 -7.11 7.24
C PHE A 33 -27.90 -6.36 8.57
N PRO A 34 -27.98 -7.03 9.74
CA PRO A 34 -28.06 -6.34 11.02
C PRO A 34 -26.87 -5.41 11.26
N LEU A 35 -25.66 -5.80 10.83
CA LEU A 35 -24.46 -4.99 11.03
C LEU A 35 -24.37 -3.79 10.06
N PHE A 36 -24.77 -3.98 8.80
CA PHE A 36 -24.54 -3.00 7.74
C PHE A 36 -25.70 -2.05 7.51
N PHE A 37 -26.94 -2.53 7.66
CA PHE A 37 -28.14 -1.84 7.17
C PHE A 37 -29.23 -1.66 8.21
N ASP A 38 -29.32 -2.45 9.28
CA ASP A 38 -30.36 -2.24 10.31
C ASP A 38 -30.01 -1.13 11.33
N HIS A 39 -29.43 -0.03 10.83
CA HIS A 39 -29.00 1.11 11.63
C HIS A 39 -29.28 2.41 10.88
N HIS A 40 -29.36 3.53 11.59
CA HIS A 40 -29.58 4.85 10.97
C HIS A 40 -28.51 5.22 9.94
N LYS A 41 -27.27 4.76 10.11
CA LYS A 41 -26.15 5.03 9.20
C LYS A 41 -25.62 3.74 8.62
N TYR A 42 -25.82 3.54 7.32
CA TYR A 42 -25.37 2.33 6.64
C TYR A 42 -23.85 2.33 6.50
N MET A 43 -23.23 1.16 6.60
CA MET A 43 -21.78 1.04 6.39
C MET A 43 -21.38 1.08 4.91
N MET A 44 -22.28 0.63 4.04
CA MET A 44 -22.12 0.62 2.60
C MET A 44 -23.47 0.84 1.93
N THR A 45 -23.49 1.30 0.67
CA THR A 45 -24.73 1.37 -0.12
C THR A 45 -24.44 1.06 -1.59
N ALA A 46 -25.40 0.47 -2.32
CA ALA A 46 -25.26 0.21 -3.75
C ALA A 46 -26.35 0.98 -4.52
N GLY A 47 -25.93 1.95 -5.34
CA GLY A 47 -26.78 3.02 -5.91
C GLY A 47 -28.16 2.57 -6.41
N ASN A 48 -28.23 1.51 -7.20
CA ASN A 48 -29.48 1.04 -7.81
C ASN A 48 -30.20 -0.05 -7.01
N SER A 49 -29.64 -0.46 -5.87
CA SER A 49 -30.19 -1.51 -5.04
C SER A 49 -31.32 -1.04 -4.14
N PRO A 50 -32.18 -1.95 -3.65
CA PRO A 50 -33.18 -1.61 -2.65
C PRO A 50 -32.61 -0.93 -1.40
N PHE A 51 -31.34 -1.14 -1.06
CA PHE A 51 -30.68 -0.50 0.08
C PHE A 51 -30.28 0.97 -0.16
N GLU A 52 -30.45 1.50 -1.36
CA GLU A 52 -30.21 2.92 -1.65
C GLU A 52 -31.32 3.54 -2.50
N ASN A 53 -32.14 2.76 -3.22
CA ASN A 53 -33.17 3.26 -4.13
C ASN A 53 -34.57 3.14 -3.49
N PRO A 54 -35.37 4.22 -3.35
CA PRO A 54 -35.08 5.61 -3.71
C PRO A 54 -33.96 6.22 -2.87
N LYS A 55 -33.17 7.11 -3.50
CA LYS A 55 -31.89 7.67 -3.02
C LYS A 55 -31.95 8.18 -1.57
N ILE A 56 -30.97 7.80 -0.75
CA ILE A 56 -30.88 8.23 0.65
C ILE A 56 -30.11 9.55 0.73
N SER A 57 -30.71 10.55 1.40
CA SER A 57 -30.11 11.88 1.57
C SER A 57 -29.29 11.97 2.85
N TRP A 58 -28.17 11.24 2.89
CA TRP A 58 -27.29 11.12 4.07
C TRP A 58 -26.93 12.46 4.73
N GLU A 59 -26.52 13.46 3.93
CA GLU A 59 -26.14 14.77 4.46
C GLU A 59 -27.30 15.50 5.15
N LYS A 60 -28.51 15.43 4.59
CA LYS A 60 -29.69 16.06 5.18
C LYS A 60 -30.09 15.37 6.49
N MET A 61 -29.98 14.04 6.54
CA MET A 61 -30.26 13.25 7.75
C MET A 61 -29.26 13.56 8.86
N LEU A 62 -27.96 13.59 8.54
CA LEU A 62 -26.90 13.94 9.50
C LEU A 62 -27.08 15.35 10.07
N LYS A 63 -27.52 16.31 9.25
CA LYS A 63 -27.79 17.69 9.68
C LYS A 63 -29.15 17.89 10.35
N GLY A 64 -29.93 16.82 10.56
CA GLY A 64 -31.27 16.90 11.16
C GLY A 64 -32.32 17.63 10.30
N GLN A 65 -32.04 17.86 9.02
CA GLN A 65 -32.99 18.52 8.09
C GLN A 65 -34.15 17.60 7.72
N ILE A 66 -33.90 16.29 7.73
CA ILE A 66 -34.91 15.24 7.59
C ILE A 66 -34.58 14.12 8.60
N PRO A 67 -35.57 13.36 9.10
CA PRO A 67 -35.29 12.23 9.98
C PRO A 67 -34.53 11.12 9.23
N PHE A 68 -33.78 10.32 9.98
CA PHE A 68 -33.25 9.04 9.47
C PHE A 68 -34.39 8.08 9.13
N GLU A 69 -34.11 7.10 8.26
CA GLU A 69 -35.09 6.07 7.93
C GLU A 69 -35.53 5.29 9.17
N THR A 70 -36.84 5.09 9.32
CA THR A 70 -37.42 4.26 10.38
C THR A 70 -37.03 2.79 10.21
N LYS A 71 -37.11 2.00 11.28
CA LYS A 71 -36.84 0.56 11.22
C LYS A 71 -37.69 -0.14 10.15
N ASP A 72 -39.00 0.13 10.12
CA ASP A 72 -39.93 -0.44 9.14
C ASP A 72 -39.52 -0.12 7.69
N LYS A 73 -38.99 1.08 7.42
CA LYS A 73 -38.52 1.44 6.08
C LYS A 73 -37.30 0.61 5.69
N ARG A 74 -36.40 0.32 6.63
CA ARG A 74 -35.21 -0.52 6.40
C ARG A 74 -35.58 -1.99 6.22
N GLU A 75 -36.53 -2.48 7.01
CA GLU A 75 -37.11 -3.82 6.86
C GLU A 75 -37.78 -3.97 5.48
N HIS A 76 -38.56 -2.98 5.03
CA HIS A 76 -39.14 -3.00 3.68
C HIS A 76 -38.09 -3.02 2.56
N ARG A 77 -37.00 -2.24 2.69
CA ARG A 77 -35.87 -2.29 1.73
C ARG A 77 -35.21 -3.67 1.70
N PHE A 78 -35.13 -4.34 2.86
CA PHE A 78 -34.60 -5.70 2.96
C PHE A 78 -35.51 -6.72 2.30
N GLU A 79 -36.83 -6.67 2.56
CA GLU A 79 -37.82 -7.52 1.90
C GLU A 79 -37.81 -7.34 0.39
N ASP A 80 -37.77 -6.10 -0.11
CA ASP A 80 -37.63 -5.78 -1.53
C ASP A 80 -36.38 -6.43 -2.14
N PHE A 81 -35.25 -6.40 -1.41
CA PHE A 81 -34.03 -7.07 -1.83
C PHE A 81 -34.20 -8.59 -1.91
N ILE A 82 -34.73 -9.22 -0.86
CA ILE A 82 -34.98 -10.67 -0.85
C ILE A 82 -35.91 -11.07 -2.00
N ASN A 83 -37.02 -10.36 -2.17
CA ASN A 83 -37.99 -10.61 -3.23
C ASN A 83 -37.35 -10.53 -4.63
N LYS A 84 -36.47 -9.54 -4.88
CA LYS A 84 -35.76 -9.47 -6.17
C LYS A 84 -34.84 -10.67 -6.39
N VAL A 85 -34.09 -11.08 -5.38
CA VAL A 85 -33.18 -12.23 -5.50
C VAL A 85 -33.97 -13.52 -5.74
N GLU A 86 -35.07 -13.72 -5.01
CA GLU A 86 -35.94 -14.90 -5.14
C GLU A 86 -36.64 -14.97 -6.51
N ASN A 87 -36.97 -13.81 -7.09
CA ASN A 87 -37.48 -13.70 -8.46
C ASN A 87 -36.40 -13.81 -9.56
N GLY A 88 -35.15 -14.15 -9.19
CA GLY A 88 -34.09 -14.49 -10.15
C GLY A 88 -33.32 -13.29 -10.72
N PHE A 89 -33.39 -12.12 -10.10
CA PHE A 89 -32.56 -10.98 -10.51
C PHE A 89 -31.09 -11.27 -10.18
N LEU A 90 -30.20 -11.11 -11.16
CA LEU A 90 -28.75 -11.41 -11.06
C LEU A 90 -27.89 -10.27 -11.65
N ASP A 91 -28.34 -9.02 -11.54
CA ASP A 91 -27.67 -7.83 -12.09
C ASP A 91 -27.15 -6.88 -10.99
N ALA A 92 -26.48 -5.79 -11.38
CA ALA A 92 -25.90 -4.80 -10.48
C ALA A 92 -26.90 -4.09 -9.53
N SER A 93 -28.20 -4.19 -9.77
CA SER A 93 -29.23 -3.72 -8.84
C SER A 93 -29.35 -4.59 -7.59
N VAL A 94 -28.88 -5.84 -7.63
CA VAL A 94 -28.91 -6.75 -6.48
C VAL A 94 -27.55 -7.35 -6.17
N ALA A 95 -26.58 -7.33 -7.08
CA ALA A 95 -25.29 -7.99 -6.90
C ALA A 95 -24.09 -7.07 -7.18
N TRP A 96 -23.12 -7.01 -6.26
CA TRP A 96 -21.96 -6.14 -6.41
C TRP A 96 -20.94 -6.68 -7.40
N GLY A 97 -20.50 -5.80 -8.29
CA GLY A 97 -19.49 -6.13 -9.31
C GLY A 97 -20.06 -6.87 -10.52
N TYR A 98 -21.40 -6.92 -10.64
CA TYR A 98 -22.13 -7.54 -11.74
C TYR A 98 -22.38 -6.58 -12.91
N PRO A 99 -22.81 -7.08 -14.09
CA PRO A 99 -23.28 -6.24 -15.18
C PRO A 99 -24.45 -5.35 -14.76
N ALA A 100 -24.54 -4.16 -15.36
CA ALA A 100 -25.74 -3.32 -15.20
C ALA A 100 -26.99 -4.05 -15.72
N SER A 101 -28.15 -3.70 -15.16
CA SER A 101 -29.46 -4.30 -15.49
C SER A 101 -29.95 -4.01 -16.91
N ASP A 102 -29.37 -3.01 -17.58
CA ASP A 102 -29.70 -2.63 -18.95
C ASP A 102 -28.70 -3.28 -19.91
N GLU A 103 -29.24 -3.97 -20.92
CA GLU A 103 -28.50 -4.78 -21.90
C GLU A 103 -27.62 -3.95 -22.84
N ARG A 104 -27.72 -2.61 -22.81
CA ARG A 104 -26.80 -1.76 -23.57
C ARG A 104 -25.36 -2.06 -23.20
N GLU A 105 -24.60 -2.54 -24.19
CA GLU A 105 -23.17 -2.78 -24.06
C GLU A 105 -22.49 -1.48 -23.57
N PHE A 106 -21.62 -1.61 -22.56
CA PHE A 106 -20.81 -0.50 -22.04
C PHE A 106 -21.47 0.57 -21.15
N GLN A 107 -22.49 0.24 -20.33
CA GLN A 107 -22.82 1.13 -19.20
C GLN A 107 -21.62 1.31 -18.26
N THR A 108 -21.33 2.56 -17.88
CA THR A 108 -20.15 2.97 -17.10
C THR A 108 -20.05 2.31 -15.71
N THR A 109 -21.16 1.76 -15.21
CA THR A 109 -21.28 1.07 -13.91
C THR A 109 -21.25 -0.46 -14.02
N SER A 110 -21.16 -1.02 -15.23
CA SER A 110 -20.95 -2.46 -15.40
C SER A 110 -19.58 -2.89 -14.88
N SER A 111 -19.47 -4.13 -14.40
CA SER A 111 -18.20 -4.70 -13.95
C SER A 111 -18.10 -6.18 -14.23
N GLN A 112 -16.87 -6.66 -14.38
CA GLN A 112 -16.53 -8.08 -14.50
C GLN A 112 -17.34 -8.83 -15.57
N LYS A 113 -17.73 -8.14 -16.65
CA LYS A 113 -18.32 -8.77 -17.85
C LYS A 113 -17.31 -9.74 -18.44
N THR A 114 -17.75 -10.95 -18.75
CA THR A 114 -16.93 -12.01 -19.31
C THR A 114 -17.74 -12.79 -20.33
N ASP A 115 -17.08 -13.23 -21.41
CA ASP A 115 -17.67 -14.11 -22.43
C ASP A 115 -17.68 -15.58 -21.98
N ILE A 116 -17.16 -15.87 -20.79
CA ILE A 116 -17.19 -17.20 -20.18
C ILE A 116 -18.56 -17.39 -19.53
N ASP A 117 -19.25 -18.46 -19.88
CA ASP A 117 -20.48 -18.84 -19.20
C ASP A 117 -20.16 -19.28 -17.75
N LEU A 118 -20.67 -18.51 -16.80
CA LEU A 118 -20.49 -18.76 -15.38
C LEU A 118 -21.83 -19.14 -14.78
N SER A 119 -21.89 -20.29 -14.12
CA SER A 119 -23.04 -20.67 -13.31
C SER A 119 -23.15 -19.71 -12.12
N ILE A 120 -24.07 -18.75 -12.22
CA ILE A 120 -24.36 -17.76 -11.18
C ILE A 120 -25.72 -18.13 -10.57
N GLY A 121 -25.76 -18.34 -9.26
CA GLY A 121 -26.99 -18.61 -8.52
C GLY A 121 -27.39 -17.46 -7.59
N GLN A 122 -28.57 -17.59 -6.97
CA GLN A 122 -29.05 -16.66 -5.93
C GLN A 122 -28.05 -16.52 -4.77
N GLU A 123 -27.38 -17.61 -4.40
CA GLU A 123 -26.35 -17.59 -3.35
C GLU A 123 -25.20 -16.62 -3.67
N ASP A 124 -24.80 -16.55 -4.94
CA ASP A 124 -23.72 -15.65 -5.36
C ASP A 124 -24.09 -14.19 -5.22
N VAL A 125 -25.38 -13.84 -5.28
CA VAL A 125 -25.87 -12.48 -5.04
C VAL A 125 -25.58 -12.07 -3.60
N TYR A 126 -26.00 -12.87 -2.62
CA TYR A 126 -25.74 -12.60 -1.20
C TYR A 126 -24.23 -12.50 -0.91
N LEU A 127 -23.45 -13.45 -1.46
CA LEU A 127 -22.00 -13.49 -1.27
C LEU A 127 -21.28 -12.32 -1.96
N SER A 128 -21.87 -11.74 -3.01
CA SER A 128 -21.29 -10.57 -3.68
C SER A 128 -21.22 -9.34 -2.77
N TRP A 129 -22.23 -9.14 -1.90
CA TRP A 129 -22.25 -8.04 -0.94
C TRP A 129 -21.18 -8.20 0.13
N VAL A 130 -21.10 -9.41 0.70
CA VAL A 130 -20.08 -9.75 1.70
C VAL A 130 -18.68 -9.58 1.11
N GLY A 131 -18.47 -10.08 -0.11
CA GLY A 131 -17.21 -9.90 -0.82
C GLY A 131 -16.88 -8.44 -1.12
N ALA A 132 -17.85 -7.64 -1.57
CA ALA A 132 -17.63 -6.23 -1.85
C ALA A 132 -17.30 -5.42 -0.60
N ALA A 133 -17.91 -5.76 0.54
CA ALA A 133 -17.65 -5.13 1.83
C ALA A 133 -16.25 -5.42 2.38
N LEU A 134 -15.59 -6.49 1.93
CA LEU A 134 -14.20 -6.82 2.27
C LEU A 134 -13.17 -5.99 1.49
N GLY A 135 -13.61 -5.12 0.57
CA GLY A 135 -12.74 -4.25 -0.19
C GLY A 135 -11.93 -3.32 0.71
N VAL A 136 -10.65 -3.13 0.42
CA VAL A 136 -9.75 -2.29 1.20
C VAL A 136 -9.42 -1.02 0.42
N GLY A 137 -10.03 0.09 0.79
CA GLY A 137 -9.89 1.40 0.13
C GLY A 137 -8.57 2.09 0.49
N VAL A 138 -7.85 2.57 -0.53
CA VAL A 138 -6.55 3.24 -0.38
C VAL A 138 -6.47 4.51 -1.23
N GLN A 139 -5.51 5.39 -0.89
CA GLN A 139 -5.26 6.62 -1.64
C GLN A 139 -4.97 6.33 -3.13
N GLY A 140 -5.44 7.25 -3.98
CA GLY A 140 -5.48 7.04 -5.44
C GLY A 140 -6.84 6.53 -5.94
N GLY A 141 -7.84 6.44 -5.07
CA GLY A 141 -9.21 6.10 -5.43
C GLY A 141 -9.38 4.64 -5.86
N MET A 142 -8.58 3.74 -5.30
CA MET A 142 -8.64 2.31 -5.61
C MET A 142 -9.00 1.52 -4.35
N SER A 143 -9.65 0.39 -4.53
CA SER A 143 -9.86 -0.65 -3.53
C SER A 143 -9.08 -1.91 -3.90
N ILE A 144 -8.67 -2.67 -2.89
CA ILE A 144 -7.96 -3.94 -3.03
C ILE A 144 -8.79 -5.02 -2.34
N LEU A 145 -9.20 -6.05 -3.08
CA LEU A 145 -9.71 -7.30 -2.50
C LEU A 145 -8.55 -8.28 -2.37
N PHE A 146 -7.97 -8.38 -1.18
CA PHE A 146 -6.96 -9.39 -0.90
C PHE A 146 -7.57 -10.79 -0.94
N ASN A 147 -6.82 -11.78 -1.40
CA ASN A 147 -7.24 -13.18 -1.41
C ASN A 147 -6.47 -13.96 -0.32
N ASP A 148 -6.81 -13.68 0.94
CA ASP A 148 -6.17 -14.28 2.12
C ASP A 148 -7.17 -14.35 3.29
N SER A 149 -7.28 -15.52 3.92
CA SER A 149 -8.29 -15.77 4.96
C SER A 149 -8.04 -14.98 6.24
N GLN A 150 -6.78 -14.82 6.65
CA GLN A 150 -6.45 -14.01 7.82
C GLN A 150 -6.85 -12.56 7.58
N VAL A 151 -6.52 -12.00 6.39
CA VAL A 151 -6.89 -10.62 6.05
C VAL A 151 -8.41 -10.42 6.05
N TRP A 152 -9.20 -11.38 5.54
CA TRP A 152 -10.66 -11.25 5.57
C TRP A 152 -11.23 -11.27 6.98
N LEU A 153 -10.74 -12.18 7.82
CA LEU A 153 -11.21 -12.32 9.20
C LEU A 153 -10.80 -11.11 10.05
N ASP A 154 -9.57 -10.61 9.89
CA ASP A 154 -9.11 -9.37 10.54
C ASP A 154 -9.93 -8.16 10.05
N THR A 155 -10.32 -8.12 8.77
CA THR A 155 -11.21 -7.07 8.23
C THR A 155 -12.59 -7.12 8.88
N PHE A 156 -13.18 -8.31 8.95
CA PHE A 156 -14.50 -8.53 9.57
C PHE A 156 -14.54 -8.12 11.04
N GLU A 157 -13.50 -8.43 11.82
CA GLU A 157 -13.39 -7.97 13.22
C GLU A 157 -13.52 -6.45 13.32
N GLY A 158 -12.86 -5.74 12.41
CA GLY A 158 -12.91 -4.28 12.30
C GLY A 158 -14.30 -3.70 12.05
N TRP A 159 -15.21 -4.45 11.43
CA TRP A 159 -16.58 -3.98 11.15
C TRP A 159 -17.36 -3.73 12.44
N THR A 160 -17.18 -4.58 13.44
CA THR A 160 -17.88 -4.43 14.73
C THR A 160 -17.46 -3.14 15.46
N PHE A 161 -16.17 -2.79 15.40
CA PHE A 161 -15.68 -1.52 15.92
C PHE A 161 -16.21 -0.33 15.13
N TYR A 162 -16.25 -0.44 13.80
CA TYR A 162 -16.81 0.62 12.96
C TYR A 162 -18.27 0.89 13.28
N ARG A 163 -19.09 -0.17 13.47
CA ARG A 163 -20.51 -0.04 13.83
C ARG A 163 -20.69 0.83 15.06
N LYS A 164 -19.97 0.50 16.12
CA LYS A 164 -20.03 1.19 17.41
C LYS A 164 -19.66 2.66 17.27
N ILE A 165 -18.58 2.95 16.53
CA ILE A 165 -18.15 4.34 16.29
C ILE A 165 -19.17 5.09 15.45
N LEU A 166 -19.68 4.45 14.41
CA LEU A 166 -20.65 5.04 13.51
C LEU A 166 -21.93 5.38 14.28
N ASP A 167 -22.45 4.49 15.12
CA ASP A 167 -23.61 4.79 15.97
C ASP A 167 -23.33 5.85 17.03
N GLY A 168 -22.16 5.83 17.65
CA GLY A 168 -21.79 6.75 18.74
C GLY A 168 -21.32 8.14 18.31
N THR A 169 -21.16 8.40 17.01
CA THR A 169 -20.65 9.68 16.49
C THR A 169 -21.66 10.35 15.57
N ASP A 170 -22.42 11.31 16.09
CA ASP A 170 -23.57 11.94 15.40
C ASP A 170 -23.26 12.36 13.96
N LEU A 171 -22.25 13.22 13.78
CA LEU A 171 -21.88 13.82 12.50
C LEU A 171 -20.87 13.00 11.69
N LEU A 172 -20.71 11.69 11.96
CA LEU A 172 -19.89 10.81 11.14
C LEU A 172 -20.68 10.24 9.95
N ARG A 173 -20.14 10.42 8.74
CA ARG A 173 -20.73 9.89 7.52
C ARG A 173 -20.64 8.36 7.46
N GLY A 174 -21.74 7.71 7.06
CA GLY A 174 -21.77 6.30 6.67
C GLY A 174 -21.26 6.05 5.24
N ASN A 175 -21.51 4.85 4.71
CA ASN A 175 -21.08 4.42 3.38
C ASN A 175 -19.57 4.58 3.13
N GLN A 176 -18.75 4.18 4.11
CA GLN A 176 -17.29 4.25 4.02
C GLN A 176 -16.60 2.94 4.40
N ILE A 177 -17.27 1.79 4.32
CA ILE A 177 -16.70 0.51 4.78
C ILE A 177 -15.34 0.21 4.15
N ASN A 178 -15.14 0.43 2.85
CA ASN A 178 -13.86 0.15 2.23
C ASN A 178 -12.75 1.07 2.76
N THR A 179 -13.06 2.36 2.97
CA THR A 179 -12.12 3.32 3.55
C THR A 179 -11.79 2.96 4.99
N TRP A 180 -12.79 2.54 5.77
CA TRP A 180 -12.60 2.01 7.11
C TRP A 180 -11.70 0.79 7.12
N ASN A 181 -11.95 -0.20 6.26
CA ASN A 181 -11.12 -1.40 6.15
C ASN A 181 -9.65 -1.06 5.88
N GLY A 182 -9.38 -0.05 5.04
CA GLY A 182 -8.03 0.46 4.80
C GLY A 182 -7.34 0.94 6.07
N GLN A 183 -8.01 1.82 6.83
CA GLN A 183 -7.48 2.36 8.08
C GLN A 183 -7.36 1.29 9.16
N TRP A 184 -8.38 0.45 9.31
CA TRP A 184 -8.40 -0.63 10.28
C TRP A 184 -7.26 -1.60 10.05
N LEU A 185 -7.05 -2.10 8.83
CA LEU A 185 -5.97 -3.03 8.55
C LEU A 185 -4.59 -2.37 8.71
N ALA A 186 -4.44 -1.11 8.32
CA ALA A 186 -3.19 -0.40 8.52
C ALA A 186 -2.84 -0.24 10.00
N HIS A 187 -3.85 -0.02 10.87
CA HIS A 187 -3.71 0.01 12.32
C HIS A 187 -3.48 -1.38 12.91
N ARG A 188 -4.34 -2.36 12.59
CA ARG A 188 -4.30 -3.75 13.05
C ARG A 188 -2.95 -4.42 12.81
N TYR A 189 -2.31 -4.11 11.68
CA TYR A 189 -0.99 -4.64 11.32
C TYR A 189 0.19 -3.73 11.71
N ASP A 190 -0.05 -2.58 12.33
CA ASP A 190 1.03 -1.78 12.90
C ASP A 190 1.54 -2.39 14.22
N VAL A 191 2.50 -3.29 14.10
CA VAL A 191 3.13 -3.98 15.24
C VAL A 191 3.81 -3.04 16.26
N LEU A 192 3.92 -1.74 15.98
CA LEU A 192 4.46 -0.75 16.94
C LEU A 192 3.37 -0.05 17.76
N MET A 193 2.12 -0.04 17.28
CA MET A 193 1.04 0.79 17.84
C MET A 193 -0.19 -0.04 18.24
N TYR A 194 -0.42 -1.18 17.58
CA TYR A 194 -1.58 -2.02 17.84
C TYR A 194 -1.45 -2.77 19.16
N ALA A 195 -2.45 -2.63 20.01
CA ALA A 195 -2.59 -3.34 21.28
C ALA A 195 -3.80 -4.29 21.18
N ALA A 196 -3.58 -5.60 21.29
CA ALA A 196 -4.65 -6.60 21.08
C ALA A 196 -5.68 -6.61 22.22
N ASP A 197 -5.27 -6.26 23.43
CA ASP A 197 -6.10 -6.08 24.62
C ASP A 197 -6.95 -4.80 24.54
N ASN A 198 -6.49 -3.77 23.82
CA ASN A 198 -7.25 -2.57 23.52
C ASN A 198 -7.15 -2.19 22.03
N PRO A 199 -7.90 -2.86 21.14
CA PRO A 199 -7.74 -2.72 19.69
C PRO A 199 -7.99 -1.31 19.14
N MET A 200 -8.70 -0.46 19.87
CA MET A 200 -9.02 0.92 19.49
C MET A 200 -8.07 1.96 20.09
N ALA A 201 -7.09 1.54 20.89
CA ALA A 201 -6.11 2.46 21.48
C ALA A 201 -5.33 3.23 20.40
N ASN A 202 -5.20 4.54 20.60
CA ASN A 202 -4.46 5.45 19.70
C ASN A 202 -4.95 5.45 18.24
N PHE A 203 -6.19 5.00 17.98
CA PHE A 203 -6.74 4.91 16.64
C PHE A 203 -7.85 5.94 16.42
N SER A 204 -7.51 7.03 15.72
CA SER A 204 -8.45 8.09 15.33
C SER A 204 -8.33 8.39 13.84
N PRO A 205 -8.96 7.59 12.97
CA PRO A 205 -8.78 7.67 11.52
C PRO A 205 -9.76 8.64 10.84
N PHE A 206 -10.03 9.81 11.42
CA PHE A 206 -11.02 10.76 10.88
C PHE A 206 -10.33 12.00 10.30
N ASP A 207 -10.82 12.45 9.14
CA ASP A 207 -10.41 13.72 8.54
C ASP A 207 -11.08 14.90 9.24
N THR A 208 -10.51 16.10 9.06
CA THR A 208 -11.14 17.35 9.46
C THR A 208 -12.54 17.46 8.84
N PRO A 209 -13.56 17.86 9.62
CA PRO A 209 -14.93 17.94 9.11
C PRO A 209 -15.02 18.83 7.87
N LYS A 210 -15.74 18.35 6.85
CA LYS A 210 -16.21 19.19 5.74
C LYS A 210 -17.69 19.45 5.93
N ASN A 211 -18.11 20.72 5.91
CA ASN A 211 -19.48 21.10 6.23
C ASN A 211 -19.96 20.50 7.57
N GLU A 212 -19.08 20.48 8.57
CA GLU A 212 -19.30 19.91 9.92
C GLU A 212 -19.51 18.39 9.97
N ILE A 213 -19.40 17.69 8.84
CA ILE A 213 -19.52 16.23 8.76
C ILE A 213 -18.13 15.59 8.76
N LEU A 214 -17.91 14.68 9.71
CA LEU A 214 -16.72 13.84 9.81
C LEU A 214 -16.74 12.73 8.76
N SER A 215 -15.56 12.35 8.30
CA SER A 215 -15.38 11.21 7.40
C SER A 215 -14.13 10.42 7.78
N VAL A 216 -14.14 9.12 7.48
CA VAL A 216 -12.94 8.28 7.62
C VAL A 216 -11.89 8.73 6.61
N ALA A 217 -10.67 9.00 7.10
CA ALA A 217 -9.52 9.37 6.31
C ALA A 217 -9.07 8.22 5.40
N VAL A 218 -8.62 8.52 4.18
CA VAL A 218 -8.14 7.47 3.26
C VAL A 218 -6.66 7.15 3.52
N VAL A 219 -6.36 5.88 3.79
CA VAL A 219 -4.99 5.43 4.09
C VAL A 219 -4.09 5.43 2.85
N PRO A 220 -2.83 5.89 2.94
CA PRO A 220 -1.85 5.67 1.88
C PRO A 220 -1.62 4.17 1.63
N TRP A 221 -1.62 3.73 0.36
CA TRP A 221 -1.46 2.32 0.01
C TRP A 221 -0.13 1.74 0.56
N ASN A 222 0.94 2.53 0.52
CA ASN A 222 2.25 2.11 0.99
C ASN A 222 2.24 1.89 2.50
N ASN A 223 1.59 2.75 3.29
CA ASN A 223 1.48 2.56 4.74
C ASN A 223 0.80 1.22 5.09
N LEU A 224 -0.32 0.91 4.44
CA LEU A 224 -1.03 -0.36 4.61
C LEU A 224 -0.12 -1.55 4.26
N ILE A 225 0.47 -1.54 3.06
CA ILE A 225 1.26 -2.68 2.57
C ILE A 225 2.55 -2.87 3.38
N VAL A 226 3.18 -1.80 3.84
CA VAL A 226 4.35 -1.85 4.74
C VAL A 226 4.00 -2.52 6.07
N ASN A 227 2.87 -2.16 6.68
CA ASN A 227 2.42 -2.77 7.93
C ASN A 227 2.02 -4.24 7.73
N MET A 228 1.26 -4.55 6.68
CA MET A 228 0.93 -5.93 6.30
C MET A 228 2.18 -6.78 6.08
N ALA A 229 3.17 -6.28 5.32
CA ALA A 229 4.42 -6.99 5.09
C ALA A 229 5.16 -7.28 6.40
N ARG A 230 5.11 -6.38 7.39
CA ARG A 230 5.79 -6.59 8.68
C ARG A 230 5.07 -7.56 9.60
N SER A 231 3.73 -7.62 9.54
CA SER A 231 2.91 -8.45 10.42
C SER A 231 2.67 -9.86 9.87
N LEU A 232 2.35 -9.96 8.57
CA LEU A 232 2.05 -11.23 7.91
C LEU A 232 3.34 -11.98 7.56
N LYS A 233 3.35 -13.29 7.84
CA LYS A 233 4.50 -14.17 7.56
C LYS A 233 4.55 -14.64 6.11
N ASN A 234 3.47 -14.47 5.36
CA ASN A 234 3.37 -14.89 3.96
C ASN A 234 4.47 -14.24 3.12
N GLN A 235 4.95 -14.98 2.12
CA GLN A 235 5.90 -14.45 1.13
C GLN A 235 5.21 -13.50 0.14
N GLN A 236 3.95 -13.79 -0.18
CA GLN A 236 3.15 -13.06 -1.17
C GLN A 236 1.67 -13.00 -0.75
N LEU A 237 1.00 -11.92 -1.14
CA LEU A 237 -0.47 -11.82 -1.16
C LEU A 237 -0.95 -11.53 -2.58
N LEU A 238 -2.11 -12.04 -2.96
CA LEU A 238 -2.77 -11.66 -4.20
C LEU A 238 -3.87 -10.64 -3.89
N GLY A 239 -3.93 -9.53 -4.63
CA GLY A 239 -4.98 -8.53 -4.49
C GLY A 239 -5.66 -8.26 -5.84
N TYR A 240 -6.99 -8.24 -5.87
CA TYR A 240 -7.75 -7.74 -7.01
C TYR A 240 -7.99 -6.24 -6.85
N ILE A 241 -7.48 -5.43 -7.78
CA ILE A 241 -7.48 -3.97 -7.69
C ILE A 241 -8.55 -3.40 -8.61
N TYR A 242 -9.42 -2.57 -8.04
CA TYR A 242 -10.60 -2.01 -8.72
C TYR A 242 -11.04 -0.68 -8.09
N ASN A 243 -12.01 -0.02 -8.70
CA ASN A 243 -12.75 1.10 -8.13
C ASN A 243 -14.22 0.97 -8.57
N PHE A 244 -15.15 1.04 -7.62
CA PHE A 244 -16.57 1.19 -7.89
C PHE A 244 -17.00 2.63 -7.62
N GLY A 245 -17.52 3.31 -8.63
CA GLY A 245 -17.89 4.72 -8.54
C GLY A 245 -18.82 5.12 -9.68
N GLN A 246 -18.72 6.36 -10.14
CA GLN A 246 -19.48 6.80 -11.33
C GLN A 246 -19.06 6.03 -12.59
N THR A 247 -17.76 5.70 -12.67
CA THR A 247 -17.21 4.81 -13.69
C THR A 247 -16.39 3.73 -12.99
N ASN A 248 -16.79 2.48 -13.18
CA ASN A 248 -16.08 1.37 -12.57
C ASN A 248 -14.74 1.17 -13.30
N THR A 249 -13.66 1.03 -12.53
CA THR A 249 -12.33 0.74 -13.07
C THR A 249 -11.88 -0.63 -12.55
N THR A 250 -11.37 -1.48 -13.43
CA THR A 250 -10.64 -2.68 -13.05
C THR A 250 -9.18 -2.57 -13.49
N VAL A 251 -8.25 -2.86 -12.57
CA VAL A 251 -6.83 -3.09 -12.90
C VAL A 251 -6.57 -4.59 -13.03
N GLY A 252 -7.16 -5.39 -12.15
CA GLY A 252 -7.06 -6.85 -12.16
C GLY A 252 -6.28 -7.41 -10.97
N PHE A 253 -5.84 -8.66 -11.09
CA PHE A 253 -5.08 -9.35 -10.05
C PHE A 253 -3.62 -8.94 -10.06
N ILE A 254 -3.13 -8.46 -8.92
CA ILE A 254 -1.75 -8.03 -8.73
C ILE A 254 -1.14 -8.78 -7.52
N PRO A 255 -0.02 -9.49 -7.70
CA PRO A 255 0.72 -10.08 -6.60
C PRO A 255 1.54 -9.02 -5.85
N PHE A 256 1.46 -9.06 -4.52
CA PHE A 256 2.23 -8.27 -3.58
C PHE A 256 3.27 -9.16 -2.91
N PHE A 257 4.54 -9.04 -3.30
CA PHE A 257 5.66 -9.79 -2.74
C PHE A 257 6.09 -9.20 -1.39
N LEU A 258 5.39 -9.59 -0.32
CA LEU A 258 5.60 -9.06 1.04
C LEU A 258 7.04 -9.23 1.52
N GLU A 259 7.69 -10.34 1.20
CA GLU A 259 9.11 -10.55 1.56
C GLU A 259 10.02 -9.48 0.95
N LYS A 260 9.83 -9.18 -0.35
CA LYS A 260 10.59 -8.16 -1.08
C LYS A 260 10.29 -6.75 -0.57
N ILE A 261 9.05 -6.51 -0.14
CA ILE A 261 8.63 -5.25 0.50
C ILE A 261 9.32 -5.09 1.87
N ARG A 262 9.39 -6.16 2.67
CA ARG A 262 9.96 -6.16 4.02
C ARG A 262 11.47 -5.95 4.04
N ARG A 263 12.17 -6.41 3.00
CA ARG A 263 13.64 -6.40 2.91
C ARG A 263 14.31 -5.04 3.23
N PRO A 264 13.96 -3.91 2.61
CA PRO A 264 14.59 -2.62 2.93
C PRO A 264 14.38 -2.20 4.40
N MET A 265 13.26 -2.56 5.01
CA MET A 265 12.99 -2.28 6.43
C MET A 265 13.86 -3.12 7.36
N GLN A 266 14.09 -4.39 7.00
CA GLN A 266 15.00 -5.27 7.75
C GLN A 266 16.44 -4.75 7.68
N LEU A 267 16.88 -4.32 6.50
CA LEU A 267 18.20 -3.70 6.32
C LEU A 267 18.31 -2.40 7.13
N TYR A 268 17.27 -1.58 7.14
CA TYR A 268 17.25 -0.34 7.94
C TYR A 268 17.45 -0.64 9.42
N ARG A 269 16.67 -1.58 9.98
CA ARG A 269 16.81 -1.96 11.39
C ARG A 269 18.19 -2.52 11.71
N LYS A 270 18.75 -3.33 10.80
CA LYS A 270 20.08 -3.93 10.94
C LYS A 270 21.18 -2.87 10.96
N LEU A 271 21.09 -1.86 10.09
CA LEU A 271 22.15 -0.87 9.89
C LEU A 271 22.03 0.35 10.80
N PHE A 272 20.81 0.77 11.16
CA PHE A 272 20.55 2.04 11.84
C PHE A 272 19.73 1.90 13.14
N GLY A 273 19.32 0.68 13.51
CA GLY A 273 18.55 0.44 14.72
C GLY A 273 17.06 0.85 14.63
N ILE A 274 16.45 1.10 15.79
CA ILE A 274 14.98 1.31 15.90
C ILE A 274 14.57 2.75 16.19
N GLN A 275 15.49 3.61 16.63
CA GLN A 275 15.18 4.97 17.11
C GLN A 275 14.35 5.77 16.09
N ASN A 276 14.80 5.74 14.83
CA ASN A 276 14.15 6.46 13.72
C ASN A 276 13.29 5.60 12.80
N PHE A 277 13.07 4.33 13.18
CA PHE A 277 12.41 3.37 12.31
C PHE A 277 10.96 3.76 11.99
N LYS A 278 10.22 4.31 12.96
CA LYS A 278 8.85 4.78 12.74
C LYS A 278 8.77 5.91 11.71
N SER A 279 9.74 6.83 11.73
CA SER A 279 9.84 7.91 10.76
C SER A 279 10.23 7.37 9.37
N ALA A 280 11.15 6.41 9.32
CA ALA A 280 11.58 5.75 8.09
C ALA A 280 10.44 5.00 7.38
N LEU A 281 9.54 4.33 8.13
CA LEU A 281 8.41 3.58 7.58
C LEU A 281 7.52 4.41 6.63
N LYS A 282 7.41 5.72 6.89
CA LYS A 282 6.60 6.65 6.09
C LYS A 282 7.23 7.03 4.76
N LEU A 283 8.50 6.71 4.53
CA LEU A 283 9.26 7.15 3.36
C LEU A 283 9.34 6.09 2.25
N TRP A 284 9.22 4.79 2.57
CA TRP A 284 9.19 3.74 1.55
C TRP A 284 7.90 3.77 0.74
N GLY A 285 8.04 3.54 -0.57
CA GLY A 285 6.92 3.47 -1.51
C GLY A 285 6.20 4.79 -1.74
N THR A 286 6.94 5.90 -1.66
CA THR A 286 6.39 7.26 -1.82
C THR A 286 6.69 7.85 -3.21
N ALA A 287 7.54 7.24 -4.02
CA ALA A 287 7.94 7.78 -5.32
C ALA A 287 6.81 7.74 -6.36
N VAL A 288 6.00 6.68 -6.36
CA VAL A 288 5.02 6.40 -7.42
C VAL A 288 3.70 5.91 -6.79
N GLY A 289 2.56 6.34 -7.35
CA GLY A 289 1.23 5.92 -6.90
C GLY A 289 0.89 4.47 -7.31
N LEU A 290 -0.05 3.85 -6.57
CA LEU A 290 -0.41 2.43 -6.74
C LEU A 290 -0.79 2.06 -8.18
N ARG A 291 -1.67 2.83 -8.83
CA ARG A 291 -2.17 2.53 -10.19
C ARG A 291 -1.04 2.43 -11.21
N GLU A 292 -0.05 3.33 -11.14
CA GLU A 292 1.11 3.31 -12.02
C GLU A 292 1.98 2.09 -11.74
N LEU A 293 2.21 1.77 -10.46
CA LEU A 293 2.99 0.60 -10.07
C LEU A 293 2.35 -0.71 -10.53
N CYS A 294 1.02 -0.79 -10.58
CA CYS A 294 0.31 -1.97 -11.08
C CYS A 294 0.61 -2.29 -12.54
N ARG A 295 1.04 -1.30 -13.35
CA ARG A 295 1.48 -1.54 -14.74
C ARG A 295 2.72 -2.43 -14.82
N SER A 296 3.48 -2.55 -13.73
CA SER A 296 4.61 -3.48 -13.65
C SER A 296 4.18 -4.94 -13.45
N GLY A 297 2.87 -5.23 -13.32
CA GLY A 297 2.32 -6.57 -13.15
C GLY A 297 2.48 -7.15 -11.74
N ALA A 298 3.25 -6.52 -10.87
CA ALA A 298 3.46 -6.93 -9.48
C ALA A 298 3.92 -5.77 -8.60
N ILE A 299 3.61 -5.85 -7.29
CA ILE A 299 4.11 -4.92 -6.27
C ILE A 299 5.16 -5.64 -5.43
N GLY A 300 6.36 -5.08 -5.38
CA GLY A 300 7.49 -5.67 -4.67
C GLY A 300 8.52 -4.61 -4.31
N LEU A 301 9.81 -4.98 -4.32
CA LEU A 301 10.89 -4.09 -3.91
C LEU A 301 10.93 -2.75 -4.68
N LYS A 302 10.77 -2.79 -6.02
CA LYS A 302 10.76 -1.58 -6.86
C LYS A 302 9.66 -0.60 -6.44
N ALA A 303 8.51 -1.12 -6.02
CA ALA A 303 7.39 -0.30 -5.56
C ALA A 303 7.70 0.43 -4.25
N MET A 304 8.70 0.00 -3.48
CA MET A 304 9.14 0.65 -2.24
C MET A 304 10.09 1.83 -2.48
N GLU A 305 10.30 2.26 -3.74
CA GLU A 305 11.16 3.40 -4.06
C GLU A 305 10.73 4.65 -3.27
N PRO A 306 11.66 5.28 -2.54
CA PRO A 306 11.38 6.50 -1.79
C PRO A 306 11.44 7.73 -2.70
N LYS A 307 10.51 8.67 -2.50
CA LYS A 307 10.40 9.91 -3.27
C LYS A 307 11.69 10.74 -3.15
N GLY A 308 12.19 11.23 -4.27
CA GLY A 308 13.35 12.13 -4.32
C GLY A 308 14.69 11.44 -4.54
N LEU A 309 14.73 10.10 -4.65
CA LEU A 309 15.94 9.35 -4.92
C LEU A 309 16.43 9.45 -6.39
N LYS A 310 15.51 9.44 -7.35
CA LYS A 310 15.81 9.38 -8.79
C LYS A 310 16.84 10.40 -9.29
N PRO A 311 16.82 11.69 -8.91
CA PRO A 311 17.85 12.65 -9.34
C PRO A 311 19.28 12.28 -8.94
N TYR A 312 19.46 11.56 -7.84
CA TYR A 312 20.78 11.06 -7.42
C TYR A 312 21.23 9.85 -8.24
N MET A 313 20.29 8.97 -8.60
CA MET A 313 20.56 7.80 -9.46
C MET A 313 20.92 8.22 -10.88
N ASP A 314 20.22 9.22 -11.42
CA ASP A 314 20.48 9.76 -12.76
C ASP A 314 21.82 10.53 -12.85
N GLY A 315 22.48 10.82 -11.72
CA GLY A 315 23.70 11.63 -11.65
C GLY A 315 23.45 13.15 -11.77
N LYS A 316 22.19 13.59 -11.79
CA LYS A 316 21.80 15.02 -11.86
C LYS A 316 22.06 15.78 -10.57
N LYS A 317 22.09 15.07 -9.44
CA LYS A 317 22.34 15.63 -8.11
C LYS A 317 23.35 14.78 -7.36
N LEU A 318 24.28 15.44 -6.67
CA LEU A 318 25.14 14.80 -5.68
C LEU A 318 24.55 15.00 -4.27
N PRO A 319 24.54 13.97 -3.41
CA PRO A 319 24.14 14.12 -2.02
C PRO A 319 25.13 15.03 -1.28
N LYS A 320 24.59 15.76 -0.29
CA LYS A 320 25.37 16.56 0.66
C LYS A 320 25.32 15.90 2.03
N LYS A 321 26.12 16.37 2.98
CA LYS A 321 25.98 15.95 4.37
C LYS A 321 24.56 16.29 4.87
N ALA A 322 23.93 15.36 5.56
CA ALA A 322 22.59 15.59 6.12
C ALA A 322 22.64 16.74 7.13
N ARG A 323 21.69 17.67 7.01
CA ARG A 323 21.65 18.88 7.86
C ARG A 323 20.91 18.67 9.18
N ASP A 324 19.99 17.72 9.18
CA ASP A 324 19.14 17.41 10.33
C ASP A 324 18.80 15.91 10.38
N GLU A 325 18.13 15.50 11.43
CA GLU A 325 17.70 14.12 11.65
C GLU A 325 16.74 13.63 10.55
N LYS A 326 15.84 14.50 10.05
CA LYS A 326 14.87 14.14 9.01
C LYS A 326 15.57 13.83 7.68
N GLU A 327 16.56 14.62 7.30
CA GLU A 327 17.40 14.39 6.13
C GLU A 327 18.26 13.13 6.32
N THR A 328 18.77 12.90 7.54
CA THR A 328 19.50 11.67 7.88
C THR A 328 18.64 10.43 7.65
N VAL A 329 17.43 10.40 8.21
CA VAL A 329 16.47 9.30 8.02
C VAL A 329 16.12 9.10 6.55
N THR A 330 15.97 10.19 5.80
CA THR A 330 15.71 10.14 4.36
C THR A 330 16.87 9.47 3.60
N TYR A 331 18.11 9.84 3.90
CA TYR A 331 19.29 9.22 3.28
C TYR A 331 19.49 7.76 3.72
N ASP A 332 19.16 7.42 4.96
CA ASP A 332 19.18 6.04 5.45
C ASP A 332 18.16 5.16 4.73
N VAL A 333 16.96 5.69 4.46
CA VAL A 333 15.93 5.03 3.65
C VAL A 333 16.41 4.86 2.19
N TYR A 334 17.06 5.87 1.61
CA TYR A 334 17.64 5.77 0.27
C TYR A 334 18.69 4.66 0.21
N LYS A 335 19.65 4.68 1.15
CA LYS A 335 20.73 3.69 1.24
C LYS A 335 20.20 2.27 1.39
N THR A 336 19.21 2.05 2.25
CA THR A 336 18.63 0.71 2.49
C THR A 336 17.79 0.18 1.34
N TRP A 337 17.06 1.06 0.64
CA TRP A 337 16.36 0.66 -0.58
C TRP A 337 17.34 0.33 -1.71
N ILE A 338 18.40 1.13 -1.90
CA ILE A 338 19.47 0.85 -2.87
C ILE A 338 20.14 -0.49 -2.55
N LEU A 339 20.51 -0.74 -1.29
CA LEU A 339 21.15 -1.98 -0.88
C LEU A 339 20.22 -3.20 -1.09
N ALA A 340 18.91 -3.02 -0.86
CA ALA A 340 17.93 -4.05 -1.18
C ALA A 340 17.87 -4.32 -2.69
N MET A 341 17.93 -3.29 -3.55
CA MET A 341 17.93 -3.45 -5.01
C MET A 341 19.19 -4.18 -5.51
N LEU A 342 20.33 -3.91 -4.89
CA LEU A 342 21.59 -4.60 -5.18
C LEU A 342 21.58 -6.08 -4.76
N ASN A 343 20.72 -6.45 -3.80
CA ASN A 343 20.59 -7.80 -3.26
C ASN A 343 21.92 -8.46 -2.82
N ASN A 344 22.87 -7.64 -2.36
CA ASN A 344 24.15 -8.11 -1.82
C ASN A 344 24.57 -7.18 -0.67
N GLU A 345 24.49 -7.68 0.57
CA GLU A 345 24.83 -6.89 1.76
C GLU A 345 26.32 -6.54 1.85
N GLN A 346 27.22 -7.32 1.25
CA GLN A 346 28.67 -7.01 1.24
C GLN A 346 28.98 -5.71 0.51
N LEU A 347 28.12 -5.29 -0.42
CA LEU A 347 28.27 -4.02 -1.13
C LEU A 347 28.09 -2.82 -0.19
N TRP A 348 27.52 -3.01 1.00
CA TRP A 348 27.53 -1.99 2.04
C TRP A 348 28.97 -1.62 2.44
N ASP A 349 29.76 -2.59 2.88
CA ASP A 349 31.13 -2.36 3.35
C ASP A 349 32.02 -1.85 2.21
N LYS A 350 31.90 -2.44 1.03
CA LYS A 350 32.64 -1.98 -0.17
C LYS A 350 32.30 -0.55 -0.56
N SER A 351 31.04 -0.13 -0.39
CA SER A 351 30.64 1.26 -0.66
C SER A 351 31.27 2.25 0.33
N GLN A 352 31.43 1.84 1.60
CA GLN A 352 32.09 2.65 2.62
C GLN A 352 33.60 2.71 2.42
N GLU A 353 34.21 1.59 2.04
CA GLU A 353 35.63 1.52 1.69
C GLU A 353 35.96 2.44 0.51
N LEU A 354 35.18 2.35 -0.58
CA LEU A 354 35.37 3.23 -1.73
C LEU A 354 35.20 4.71 -1.35
N ALA A 355 34.20 5.04 -0.53
CA ALA A 355 34.01 6.41 -0.05
C ALA A 355 35.22 6.93 0.72
N LYS A 356 35.84 6.12 1.60
CA LYS A 356 37.07 6.49 2.33
C LYS A 356 38.26 6.67 1.40
N ILE A 357 38.45 5.79 0.42
CA ILE A 357 39.50 5.90 -0.60
C ILE A 357 39.34 7.22 -1.37
N LEU A 358 38.11 7.56 -1.77
CA LEU A 358 37.82 8.81 -2.47
C LEU A 358 38.08 10.05 -1.59
N GLU A 359 37.79 9.98 -0.29
CA GLU A 359 38.09 11.08 0.65
C GLU A 359 39.60 11.29 0.78
N GLN A 360 40.37 10.21 0.94
CA GLN A 360 41.84 10.27 1.01
C GLN A 360 42.46 10.82 -0.29
N CYS A 361 41.91 10.45 -1.45
CA CYS A 361 42.33 10.98 -2.74
C CYS A 361 41.96 12.46 -2.95
N SER A 362 41.12 13.06 -2.10
CA SER A 362 40.69 14.45 -2.25
C SER A 362 41.68 15.48 -1.67
N VAL A 363 42.71 15.00 -0.97
CA VAL A 363 43.79 15.81 -0.36
C VAL A 363 45.15 15.54 -1.03
N ASN A 364 46.07 16.49 -0.92
CA ASN A 364 47.46 16.35 -1.41
C ASN A 364 48.37 15.68 -0.36
N LYS A 365 49.66 15.54 -0.67
CA LYS A 365 50.68 14.92 0.21
C LYS A 365 50.79 15.61 1.60
N ASP A 366 50.48 16.90 1.68
CA ASP A 366 50.49 17.69 2.92
C ASP A 366 49.10 17.70 3.61
N LYS A 367 48.19 16.83 3.20
CA LYS A 367 46.78 16.77 3.64
C LYS A 367 45.97 18.06 3.37
N ALA A 368 46.49 18.96 2.53
CA ALA A 368 45.76 20.13 2.07
C ALA A 368 44.88 19.78 0.86
N LEU A 369 43.69 20.36 0.78
CA LEU A 369 42.78 20.17 -0.36
C LEU A 369 43.38 20.74 -1.64
N SER A 370 43.62 19.89 -2.64
CA SER A 370 44.04 20.32 -3.98
C SER A 370 42.83 20.39 -4.93
N THR A 371 42.69 21.48 -5.68
CA THR A 371 41.63 21.64 -6.68
C THR A 371 41.66 20.53 -7.74
N LYS A 372 42.86 20.11 -8.17
CA LYS A 372 43.04 19.03 -9.15
C LYS A 372 42.57 17.67 -8.60
N ALA A 373 42.97 17.35 -7.37
CA ALA A 373 42.59 16.11 -6.69
C ALA A 373 41.08 16.05 -6.44
N ARG A 374 40.50 17.16 -5.95
CA ARG A 374 39.06 17.32 -5.77
C ARG A 374 38.27 17.14 -7.07
N ASN A 375 38.76 17.70 -8.18
CA ASN A 375 38.10 17.55 -9.48
C ASN A 375 38.14 16.10 -9.98
N ALA A 376 39.24 15.38 -9.77
CA ALA A 376 39.34 13.96 -10.12
C ALA A 376 38.32 13.11 -9.33
N VAL A 377 38.22 13.33 -8.01
CA VAL A 377 37.22 12.65 -7.17
C VAL A 377 35.79 13.02 -7.58
N ASN A 378 35.52 14.29 -7.85
CA ASN A 378 34.20 14.73 -8.34
C ASN A 378 33.83 14.09 -9.67
N ASN A 379 34.79 13.90 -10.57
CA ASN A 379 34.57 13.19 -11.83
C ASN A 379 34.14 11.74 -11.58
N VAL A 380 34.82 11.02 -10.67
CA VAL A 380 34.41 9.66 -10.27
C VAL A 380 32.99 9.67 -9.71
N LEU A 381 32.70 10.58 -8.77
CA LEU A 381 31.38 10.70 -8.16
C LEU A 381 30.29 11.09 -9.18
N ALA A 382 30.60 11.78 -10.27
CA ALA A 382 29.63 12.14 -11.29
C ALA A 382 29.22 10.96 -12.20
N THR A 383 29.99 9.86 -12.20
CA THR A 383 29.73 8.71 -13.09
C THR A 383 28.53 7.89 -12.65
N ASN A 384 27.68 7.48 -13.59
CA ASN A 384 26.48 6.69 -13.31
C ASN A 384 26.43 5.36 -14.08
N ASN A 385 27.52 4.98 -14.75
CA ASN A 385 27.61 3.79 -15.58
C ASN A 385 29.01 3.17 -15.48
N LYS A 386 29.11 1.88 -15.85
CA LYS A 386 30.31 1.06 -15.70
C LYS A 386 31.53 1.68 -16.40
N ARG A 387 31.39 2.05 -17.67
CA ARG A 387 32.48 2.62 -18.48
C ARG A 387 32.99 3.92 -17.89
N GLY A 388 32.09 4.86 -17.62
CA GLY A 388 32.45 6.16 -17.04
C GLY A 388 33.17 6.01 -15.70
N PHE A 389 32.72 5.08 -14.85
CA PHE A 389 33.38 4.80 -13.58
C PHE A 389 34.82 4.30 -13.77
N ILE A 390 35.03 3.29 -14.63
CA ILE A 390 36.37 2.74 -14.90
C ILE A 390 37.31 3.79 -15.51
N ASP A 391 36.80 4.60 -16.44
CA ASP A 391 37.58 5.68 -17.06
C ASP A 391 37.98 6.73 -16.00
N ALA A 392 37.04 7.15 -15.15
CA ALA A 392 37.29 8.15 -14.11
C ALA A 392 38.20 7.64 -12.99
N ILE A 393 38.01 6.39 -12.53
CA ILE A 393 38.77 5.83 -11.40
C ILE A 393 40.25 5.68 -11.74
N THR A 394 40.59 5.42 -13.01
CA THR A 394 41.98 5.31 -13.49
C THR A 394 42.79 6.58 -13.21
N SER A 395 42.14 7.74 -13.22
CA SER A 395 42.79 9.04 -12.95
C SER A 395 43.23 9.22 -11.49
N ILE A 396 42.72 8.42 -10.55
CA ILE A 396 43.05 8.52 -9.12
C ILE A 396 43.91 7.36 -8.60
N VAL A 397 44.06 6.25 -9.35
CA VAL A 397 44.85 5.07 -8.95
C VAL A 397 46.29 5.44 -8.60
N GLY A 398 46.93 6.31 -9.39
CA GLY A 398 48.32 6.71 -9.18
C GLY A 398 48.58 7.53 -7.91
N SER A 399 47.53 7.97 -7.22
CA SER A 399 47.63 8.77 -5.98
C SER A 399 47.56 7.91 -4.71
N LEU A 400 47.34 6.59 -4.82
CA LEU A 400 47.14 5.70 -3.68
C LEU A 400 48.43 5.02 -3.24
N SER A 401 48.61 4.93 -1.92
CA SER A 401 49.71 4.16 -1.30
C SER A 401 49.47 2.65 -1.36
N ASP A 402 48.21 2.22 -1.31
CA ASP A 402 47.80 0.82 -1.46
C ASP A 402 46.65 0.72 -2.48
N PRO A 403 46.94 0.33 -3.74
CA PRO A 403 45.92 0.21 -4.77
C PRO A 403 45.10 -1.10 -4.67
N ALA A 404 45.49 -2.08 -3.84
CA ALA A 404 44.90 -3.41 -3.84
C ALA A 404 43.39 -3.39 -3.48
N SER A 405 43.03 -2.63 -2.45
CA SER A 405 41.64 -2.39 -2.05
C SER A 405 40.80 -1.78 -3.18
N LEU A 406 41.34 -0.77 -3.87
CA LEU A 406 40.65 -0.15 -5.01
C LEU A 406 40.48 -1.13 -6.17
N CYS A 407 41.52 -1.91 -6.49
CA CYS A 407 41.46 -2.93 -7.54
C CYS A 407 40.38 -3.99 -7.27
N SER A 408 40.23 -4.43 -6.01
CA SER A 408 39.14 -5.33 -5.63
C SER A 408 37.77 -4.73 -5.94
N ILE A 409 37.53 -3.48 -5.51
CA ILE A 409 36.23 -2.81 -5.72
C ILE A 409 35.96 -2.58 -7.22
N VAL A 410 36.98 -2.20 -8.00
CA VAL A 410 36.84 -2.05 -9.45
C VAL A 410 36.49 -3.38 -10.11
N LYS A 411 37.08 -4.49 -9.66
CA LYS A 411 36.71 -5.83 -10.13
C LYS A 411 35.25 -6.15 -9.83
N ASP A 412 34.77 -5.88 -8.62
CA ASP A 412 33.36 -6.09 -8.28
C ASP A 412 32.42 -5.27 -9.16
N VAL A 413 32.74 -4.00 -9.43
CA VAL A 413 31.94 -3.14 -10.32
C VAL A 413 31.99 -3.64 -11.77
N HIS A 414 33.12 -4.18 -12.20
CA HIS A 414 33.26 -4.76 -13.54
C HIS A 414 32.40 -6.01 -13.71
N GLU A 415 32.39 -6.90 -12.71
CA GLU A 415 31.63 -8.16 -12.70
C GLU A 415 30.13 -7.95 -12.43
N MET A 416 29.76 -6.82 -11.81
CA MET A 416 28.38 -6.45 -11.51
C MET A 416 27.50 -6.29 -12.78
N PRO A 417 26.23 -6.72 -12.76
CA PRO A 417 25.28 -6.43 -13.84
C PRO A 417 25.18 -4.92 -14.11
N THR A 418 25.11 -4.53 -15.40
CA THR A 418 25.12 -3.11 -15.79
C THR A 418 24.03 -2.29 -15.09
N ASP A 419 22.84 -2.88 -14.89
CA ASP A 419 21.71 -2.22 -14.22
C ASP A 419 21.94 -2.00 -12.72
N ASN A 420 22.87 -2.74 -12.10
CA ASN A 420 23.23 -2.60 -10.69
C ASN A 420 24.26 -1.49 -10.45
N VAL A 421 25.05 -1.13 -11.47
CA VAL A 421 26.13 -0.13 -11.33
C VAL A 421 25.60 1.26 -10.89
N PRO A 422 24.53 1.81 -11.47
CA PRO A 422 23.96 3.07 -11.00
C PRO A 422 23.57 3.04 -9.51
N TYR A 423 23.03 1.91 -9.03
CA TYR A 423 22.66 1.72 -7.63
C TYR A 423 23.89 1.75 -6.73
N PHE A 424 24.94 0.97 -7.05
CA PHE A 424 26.16 0.92 -6.25
C PHE A 424 26.89 2.27 -6.20
N LEU A 425 27.03 2.94 -7.34
CA LEU A 425 27.67 4.27 -7.39
C LEU A 425 26.85 5.31 -6.60
N THR A 426 25.52 5.21 -6.63
CA THR A 426 24.65 6.07 -5.81
C THR A 426 24.84 5.79 -4.32
N LEU A 427 24.96 4.52 -3.91
CA LEU A 427 25.28 4.16 -2.52
C LEU A 427 26.59 4.80 -2.08
N VAL A 428 27.65 4.68 -2.88
CA VAL A 428 28.98 5.28 -2.62
C VAL A 428 28.88 6.79 -2.44
N ARG A 429 28.11 7.49 -3.28
CA ARG A 429 27.90 8.94 -3.13
C ARG A 429 27.30 9.30 -1.77
N PHE A 430 26.30 8.55 -1.30
CA PHE A 430 25.70 8.78 0.01
C PHE A 430 26.68 8.49 1.16
N GLN A 431 27.49 7.43 1.05
CA GLN A 431 28.53 7.14 2.04
C GLN A 431 29.60 8.25 2.08
N TYR A 432 30.05 8.69 0.91
CA TYR A 432 31.02 9.78 0.77
C TYR A 432 30.49 11.09 1.37
N ALA A 433 29.24 11.44 1.09
CA ALA A 433 28.60 12.64 1.64
C ALA A 433 28.44 12.58 3.18
N ALA A 434 28.37 11.39 3.78
CA ALA A 434 28.25 11.23 5.22
C ALA A 434 29.57 11.49 5.97
N ILE A 435 30.70 11.10 5.38
CA ILE A 435 32.04 11.25 5.99
C ILE A 435 32.71 12.58 5.63
N ASN A 436 32.42 13.13 4.45
CA ASN A 436 33.05 14.36 4.00
C ASN A 436 32.46 15.58 4.73
N ASN A 437 33.30 16.27 5.52
CA ASN A 437 32.93 17.38 6.41
C ASN A 437 32.69 18.74 5.70
N LYS A 438 32.22 18.75 4.45
CA LYS A 438 31.96 19.99 3.71
C LYS A 438 30.49 20.31 3.52
#